data_AF-A0A4Q5YVX3-F1
#
_entry.id   AF-A0A4Q5YVX3-F1
#
_cell.length_a   1.000
_cell.length_b   1.000
_cell.length_c   1.000
_cell.angle_alpha   90.00
_cell.angle_beta   90.00
_cell.angle_gamma   90.00
#
_symmetry.space_group_name_H-M   'P 1'
#
loop_
_entity.id
_entity.type
_entity.pdbx_description
1 polymer ?
#
loop_
_entity_poly.entity_id
_entity_poly.type
_entity_poly.pdbx_seq_one_letter_code
_entity_poly.pdbx_strand_id
1 'polypeptide(L)'
;MKMKLVLFLFSACFSLSSFSQDDALTKYITHIKDAYEKRTAETSMGTVGYEMVYGLESFDAKSYDYASWRFETVLRMDPSHAYAQYLLGLCQLAMGKETEGNTSVKKAVALLAALSSRLEKDVIQYTKKPAPKDVVKPVQKEDPKTVVKKDPVPAKNDVKPAAEKVGGPLVFGNYNCHYQQYQGTGAIVAYKSIPQGYFRLNADGTYRWLDNGETGKYKYDAKTGKITWLSGYFANSKPVSTVYVPGEKVASIKVEMRKNYTWGCGCNK
;
A
#
# COMPACT_ATOMS: atom_id res chain seq x y z
N MET A 1 -5.98 -36.75 -76.76
CA MET A 1 -5.92 -36.53 -75.29
C MET A 1 -5.15 -35.25 -75.02
N LYS A 2 -5.82 -34.18 -74.56
CA LYS A 2 -5.19 -32.93 -74.12
C LYS A 2 -5.55 -32.73 -72.64
N MET A 3 -4.56 -32.79 -71.76
CA MET A 3 -4.71 -32.62 -70.32
C MET A 3 -4.37 -31.17 -69.97
N LYS A 4 -5.35 -30.40 -69.46
CA LYS A 4 -5.16 -29.02 -69.00
C LYS A 4 -4.69 -29.03 -67.55
N LEU A 5 -3.50 -28.47 -67.34
CA LEU A 5 -2.91 -28.18 -66.03
C LEU A 5 -3.54 -26.90 -65.49
N VAL A 6 -4.28 -26.99 -64.38
CA VAL A 6 -4.83 -25.85 -63.64
C VAL A 6 -3.94 -25.60 -62.43
N LEU A 7 -3.19 -24.51 -62.46
CA LEU A 7 -2.31 -24.06 -61.38
C LEU A 7 -3.12 -23.12 -60.47
N PHE A 8 -3.46 -23.58 -59.26
CA PHE A 8 -4.07 -22.74 -58.23
C PHE A 8 -2.97 -21.96 -57.49
N LEU A 9 -2.93 -20.64 -57.67
CA LEU A 9 -2.16 -19.71 -56.87
C LEU A 9 -2.88 -19.46 -55.53
N PHE A 10 -2.41 -20.11 -54.47
CA PHE A 10 -2.81 -19.80 -53.09
C PHE A 10 -2.11 -18.50 -52.66
N SER A 11 -2.88 -17.41 -52.59
CA SER A 11 -2.45 -16.15 -51.98
C SER A 11 -2.47 -16.31 -50.45
N ALA A 12 -1.29 -16.39 -49.84
CA ALA A 12 -1.12 -16.44 -48.40
C ALA A 12 -1.33 -15.02 -47.81
N CYS A 13 -2.52 -14.79 -47.23
CA CYS A 13 -2.75 -13.65 -46.35
C CYS A 13 -2.09 -13.95 -44.99
N PHE A 14 -0.81 -13.60 -44.85
CA PHE A 14 -0.10 -13.70 -43.58
C PHE A 14 -0.46 -12.48 -42.71
N SER A 15 -1.46 -12.65 -41.85
CA SER A 15 -1.80 -11.67 -40.82
C SER A 15 -0.61 -11.50 -39.87
N LEU A 16 0.15 -10.42 -40.03
CA LEU A 16 1.16 -9.98 -39.07
C LEU A 16 0.43 -9.53 -37.79
N SER A 17 0.16 -10.50 -36.90
CA SER A 17 -0.16 -10.21 -35.52
C SER A 17 1.00 -9.41 -34.95
N SER A 18 0.78 -8.13 -34.68
CA SER A 18 1.73 -7.26 -34.02
C SER A 18 1.94 -7.82 -32.61
N PHE A 19 2.97 -8.63 -32.42
CA PHE A 19 3.45 -9.01 -31.09
C PHE A 19 3.84 -7.70 -30.40
N SER A 20 2.99 -7.23 -29.50
CA SER A 20 3.33 -6.19 -28.53
C SER A 20 4.53 -6.70 -27.76
N GLN A 21 5.71 -6.19 -28.07
CA GLN A 21 6.90 -6.52 -27.32
C GLN A 21 6.74 -5.92 -25.92
N ASP A 22 6.41 -6.76 -24.94
CA ASP A 22 6.19 -6.32 -23.56
C ASP A 22 7.40 -5.52 -23.06
N ASP A 23 7.14 -4.29 -22.61
CA ASP A 23 8.16 -3.41 -22.08
C ASP A 23 8.72 -3.92 -20.74
N ALA A 24 9.88 -3.38 -20.33
CA ALA A 24 10.60 -3.85 -19.15
C ALA A 24 9.77 -3.80 -17.85
N LEU A 25 8.96 -2.75 -17.66
CA LEU A 25 8.10 -2.64 -16.47
C LEU A 25 6.93 -3.63 -16.54
N THR A 26 6.34 -3.85 -17.71
CA THR A 26 5.29 -4.86 -17.88
C THR A 26 5.82 -6.27 -17.56
N LYS A 27 7.00 -6.64 -18.05
CA LYS A 27 7.64 -7.92 -17.70
C LYS A 27 7.90 -8.07 -16.21
N TYR A 28 8.40 -7.01 -15.57
CA TYR A 28 8.64 -7.00 -14.13
C TYR A 28 7.34 -7.17 -13.32
N ILE A 29 6.28 -6.45 -13.69
CA ILE A 29 4.97 -6.55 -13.02
C ILE A 29 4.41 -7.97 -13.16
N THR A 30 4.46 -8.54 -14.36
CA THR A 30 4.02 -9.92 -14.60
C THR A 30 4.80 -10.91 -13.75
N HIS A 31 6.13 -10.79 -13.71
CA HIS A 31 6.99 -11.63 -12.88
C HIS A 31 6.61 -11.55 -11.40
N ILE A 32 6.47 -10.34 -10.84
CA ILE A 32 6.21 -10.19 -9.40
C ILE A 32 4.81 -10.67 -9.00
N LYS A 33 3.82 -10.50 -9.88
CA LYS A 33 2.46 -11.04 -9.67
C LYS A 33 2.44 -12.57 -9.74
N ASP A 34 3.11 -13.16 -10.73
CA ASP A 34 3.26 -14.63 -10.83
C ASP A 34 4.00 -15.22 -9.62
N ALA A 35 5.08 -14.56 -9.17
CA ALA A 35 5.81 -14.94 -7.96
C ALA A 35 4.92 -14.89 -6.70
N TYR A 36 3.99 -13.94 -6.61
CA TYR A 36 3.02 -13.84 -5.52
C TYR A 36 1.98 -14.96 -5.55
N GLU A 37 1.42 -15.24 -6.72
CA GLU A 37 0.46 -16.33 -6.92
C GLU A 37 1.07 -17.70 -6.58
N LYS A 38 2.33 -17.91 -6.97
CA LYS A 38 3.12 -19.12 -6.65
C LYS A 38 3.69 -19.14 -5.23
N ARG A 39 3.49 -18.07 -4.44
CA ARG A 39 3.97 -17.92 -3.05
C ARG A 39 5.47 -18.19 -2.91
N THR A 40 6.26 -17.64 -3.82
CA THR A 40 7.72 -17.82 -3.79
C THR A 40 8.35 -17.01 -2.63
N ALA A 41 9.62 -17.30 -2.33
CA ALA A 41 10.37 -16.56 -1.32
C ALA A 41 10.49 -15.05 -1.67
N GLU A 42 10.50 -14.69 -2.95
CA GLU A 42 10.62 -13.31 -3.43
C GLU A 42 9.47 -12.41 -2.96
N THR A 43 8.27 -12.96 -2.79
CA THR A 43 7.05 -12.25 -2.39
C THR A 43 6.57 -12.62 -0.99
N SER A 44 7.47 -13.22 -0.20
CA SER A 44 7.21 -13.51 1.21
C SER A 44 7.08 -12.22 2.02
N MET A 45 6.31 -12.28 3.12
CA MET A 45 6.06 -11.10 3.95
C MET A 45 7.37 -10.43 4.39
N GLY A 46 7.47 -9.11 4.18
CA GLY A 46 8.64 -8.32 4.54
C GLY A 46 9.74 -8.26 3.48
N THR A 47 9.52 -8.82 2.29
CA THR A 47 10.41 -8.64 1.14
C THR A 47 10.03 -7.43 0.28
N VAL A 48 10.96 -6.99 -0.57
CA VAL A 48 10.69 -5.99 -1.61
C VAL A 48 9.54 -6.45 -2.52
N GLY A 49 9.54 -7.73 -2.93
CA GLY A 49 8.50 -8.28 -3.80
C GLY A 49 7.11 -8.20 -3.18
N TYR A 50 6.99 -8.46 -1.87
CA TYR A 50 5.72 -8.31 -1.16
C TYR A 50 5.22 -6.86 -1.19
N GLU A 51 6.07 -5.88 -0.86
CA GLU A 51 5.68 -4.46 -0.90
C GLU A 51 5.36 -3.99 -2.33
N MET A 52 6.07 -4.51 -3.33
CA MET A 52 5.79 -4.23 -4.75
C MET A 52 4.42 -4.74 -5.18
N VAL A 53 4.04 -5.97 -4.82
CA VAL A 53 2.73 -6.54 -5.14
C VAL A 53 1.60 -5.68 -4.58
N TYR A 54 1.66 -5.31 -3.30
CA TYR A 54 0.63 -4.47 -2.69
C TYR A 54 0.62 -3.05 -3.26
N GLY A 55 1.78 -2.49 -3.58
CA GLY A 55 1.88 -1.22 -4.28
C GLY A 55 1.19 -1.28 -5.65
N LEU A 56 1.40 -2.35 -6.42
CA LEU A 56 0.80 -2.57 -7.72
C LEU A 56 -0.71 -2.79 -7.65
N GLU A 57 -1.22 -3.62 -6.73
CA GLU A 57 -2.66 -3.80 -6.53
C GLU A 57 -3.37 -2.47 -6.21
N SER A 58 -2.72 -1.67 -5.37
CA SER A 58 -3.24 -0.37 -4.95
C SER A 58 -3.19 0.65 -6.09
N PHE A 59 -2.14 0.59 -6.91
CA PHE A 59 -2.00 1.40 -8.11
C PHE A 59 -3.09 1.07 -9.14
N ASP A 60 -3.34 -0.22 -9.39
CA ASP A 60 -4.39 -0.72 -10.28
C ASP A 60 -5.79 -0.30 -9.77
N ALA A 61 -5.98 -0.30 -8.44
CA ALA A 61 -7.18 0.20 -7.78
C ALA A 61 -7.32 1.74 -7.78
N LYS A 62 -6.34 2.48 -8.33
CA LYS A 62 -6.26 3.95 -8.34
C LYS A 62 -6.16 4.60 -6.95
N SER A 63 -5.80 3.81 -5.93
CA SER A 63 -5.48 4.29 -4.59
C SER A 63 -4.03 4.81 -4.55
N TYR A 64 -3.78 5.90 -5.28
CA TYR A 64 -2.42 6.41 -5.55
C TYR A 64 -1.67 6.88 -4.30
N ASP A 65 -2.40 7.33 -3.28
CA ASP A 65 -1.84 7.68 -1.97
C ASP A 65 -1.23 6.45 -1.30
N TYR A 66 -1.99 5.36 -1.20
CA TYR A 66 -1.53 4.14 -0.56
C TYR A 66 -0.49 3.39 -1.42
N ALA A 67 -0.65 3.39 -2.74
CA ALA A 67 0.35 2.87 -3.67
C ALA A 67 1.69 3.61 -3.53
N SER A 68 1.67 4.95 -3.47
CA SER A 68 2.88 5.75 -3.29
C SER A 68 3.62 5.37 -2.00
N TRP A 69 2.90 5.14 -0.91
CA TRP A 69 3.47 4.74 0.37
C TRP A 69 4.12 3.34 0.31
N ARG A 70 3.51 2.38 -0.40
CA ARG A 70 4.12 1.05 -0.63
C ARG A 70 5.40 1.16 -1.45
N PHE A 71 5.41 1.97 -2.52
CA PHE A 71 6.62 2.19 -3.33
C PHE A 71 7.72 2.94 -2.56
N GLU A 72 7.37 3.91 -1.71
CA GLU A 72 8.32 4.55 -0.79
C GLU A 72 8.91 3.54 0.21
N THR A 73 8.14 2.55 0.63
CA THR A 73 8.63 1.46 1.47
C THR A 73 9.65 0.60 0.73
N VAL A 74 9.38 0.26 -0.53
CA VAL A 74 10.34 -0.41 -1.41
C VAL A 74 11.62 0.42 -1.54
N LEU A 75 11.52 1.73 -1.79
CA LEU A 75 12.69 2.60 -1.93
C LEU A 75 13.47 2.82 -0.63
N ARG A 76 12.88 2.56 0.54
CA ARG A 76 13.62 2.50 1.80
C ARG A 76 14.40 1.21 1.96
N MET A 77 13.91 0.10 1.40
CA MET A 77 14.57 -1.20 1.43
C MET A 77 15.63 -1.32 0.34
N ASP A 78 15.33 -0.83 -0.85
CA ASP A 78 16.19 -0.75 -2.02
C ASP A 78 16.06 0.64 -2.67
N PRO A 79 16.92 1.60 -2.29
CA PRO A 79 16.94 2.95 -2.88
C PRO A 79 17.22 3.00 -4.38
N SER A 80 17.70 1.91 -4.96
CA SER A 80 18.02 1.79 -6.40
C SER A 80 16.93 1.09 -7.21
N HIS A 81 15.80 0.75 -6.59
CA HIS A 81 14.71 0.01 -7.24
C HIS A 81 13.98 0.85 -8.30
N ALA A 82 14.47 0.79 -9.54
CA ALA A 82 14.02 1.65 -10.66
C ALA A 82 12.50 1.58 -10.89
N TYR A 83 11.90 0.39 -10.84
CA TYR A 83 10.46 0.21 -11.06
C TYR A 83 9.60 0.87 -9.97
N ALA A 84 10.06 0.84 -8.72
CA ALA A 84 9.33 1.46 -7.61
C ALA A 84 9.44 2.98 -7.67
N GLN A 85 10.63 3.50 -8.01
CA GLN A 85 10.85 4.93 -8.25
C GLN A 85 9.98 5.44 -9.40
N TYR A 86 9.80 4.64 -10.45
CA TYR A 86 8.96 4.96 -11.59
C TYR A 86 7.48 5.01 -11.20
N LEU A 87 6.97 3.95 -10.57
CA LEU A 87 5.57 3.85 -10.16
C LEU A 87 5.19 4.87 -9.07
N LEU A 88 6.10 5.21 -8.16
CA LEU A 88 5.95 6.33 -7.24
C LEU A 88 5.74 7.65 -7.99
N GLY A 89 6.54 7.88 -9.04
CA GLY A 89 6.38 9.06 -9.89
C GLY A 89 5.00 9.12 -10.54
N LEU A 90 4.51 8.01 -11.07
CA LEU A 90 3.15 7.94 -11.64
C LEU A 90 2.06 8.19 -10.59
N CYS A 91 2.21 7.66 -9.37
CA CYS A 91 1.29 7.97 -8.27
C CYS A 91 1.27 9.48 -7.97
N GLN A 92 2.45 10.11 -7.91
CA GLN A 92 2.60 11.54 -7.65
C GLN A 92 1.93 12.39 -8.74
N LEU A 93 2.12 12.06 -10.01
CA LEU A 93 1.44 12.71 -11.13
C LEU A 93 -0.09 12.58 -11.02
N ALA A 94 -0.58 11.37 -10.71
CA ALA A 94 -2.01 11.11 -10.55
C ALA A 94 -2.65 11.90 -9.39
N MET A 95 -1.85 12.18 -8.35
CA MET A 95 -2.22 13.03 -7.22
C MET A 95 -2.09 14.54 -7.51
N GLY A 96 -1.63 14.94 -8.71
CA GLY A 96 -1.42 16.35 -9.07
C GLY A 96 -0.09 16.94 -8.56
N LYS A 97 0.82 16.11 -8.05
CA LYS A 97 2.16 16.48 -7.59
C LYS A 97 3.15 16.42 -8.77
N GLU A 98 2.95 17.32 -9.74
CA GLU A 98 3.60 17.25 -11.05
C GLU A 98 5.13 17.36 -10.97
N THR A 99 5.65 18.24 -10.12
CA THR A 99 7.10 18.46 -9.96
C THR A 99 7.79 17.23 -9.36
N GLU A 100 7.22 16.68 -8.29
CA GLU A 100 7.72 15.47 -7.63
C GLU A 100 7.61 14.26 -8.55
N GLY A 101 6.47 14.09 -9.20
CA GLY A 101 6.22 12.97 -10.11
C GLY A 101 7.20 12.94 -11.28
N ASN A 102 7.41 14.08 -11.94
CA ASN A 102 8.40 14.22 -13.01
C ASN A 102 9.84 13.96 -12.54
N THR A 103 10.17 14.38 -11.32
CA THR A 103 11.50 14.14 -10.72
C THR A 103 11.71 12.64 -10.49
N SER A 104 10.71 11.96 -9.93
CA SER A 104 10.74 10.52 -9.66
C SER A 104 10.90 9.69 -10.94
N VAL A 105 10.10 9.93 -11.97
CA VAL A 105 10.20 9.17 -13.23
C VAL A 105 11.53 9.40 -13.96
N LYS A 106 12.08 10.62 -13.92
CA LYS A 106 13.42 10.91 -14.46
C LYS A 106 14.51 10.15 -13.73
N LYS A 107 14.45 10.11 -12.40
CA LYS A 107 15.38 9.32 -11.58
C LYS A 107 15.29 7.83 -11.90
N ALA A 108 14.07 7.31 -12.09
CA ALA A 108 13.87 5.92 -12.47
C ALA A 108 14.48 5.58 -13.85
N VAL A 109 14.31 6.46 -14.84
CA VAL A 109 14.91 6.31 -16.17
C VAL A 109 16.45 6.36 -16.11
N ALA A 110 17.01 7.20 -15.24
CA ALA A 110 18.45 7.23 -15.02
C ALA A 110 18.98 5.92 -14.40
N LEU A 111 18.19 5.24 -13.58
CA LEU A 111 18.51 3.92 -13.02
C LEU A 111 18.31 2.78 -14.04
N LEU A 112 17.28 2.89 -14.89
CA LEU A 112 16.93 1.90 -15.89
C LEU A 112 16.44 2.57 -17.18
N ALA A 113 17.34 2.73 -18.15
CA ALA A 113 17.06 3.41 -19.42
C ALA A 113 15.90 2.80 -20.23
N ALA A 114 15.64 1.49 -20.05
CA ALA A 114 14.53 0.78 -20.71
C ALA A 114 13.14 1.34 -20.37
N LEU A 115 13.00 2.11 -19.28
CA LEU A 115 11.75 2.79 -18.90
C LEU A 115 11.44 4.02 -19.78
N SER A 116 12.41 4.54 -20.53
CA SER A 116 12.22 5.72 -21.37
C SER A 116 11.17 5.52 -22.47
N SER A 117 11.03 4.28 -22.96
CA SER A 117 10.12 3.94 -24.07
C SER A 117 8.65 4.16 -23.74
N ARG A 118 8.29 4.14 -22.46
CA ARG A 118 6.92 4.31 -21.97
C ARG A 118 6.68 5.63 -21.23
N LEU A 119 7.75 6.38 -20.93
CA LEU A 119 7.71 7.57 -20.09
C LEU A 119 6.69 8.59 -20.59
N GLU A 120 6.78 8.99 -21.86
CA GLU A 120 5.91 10.03 -22.42
C GLU A 120 4.43 9.63 -22.32
N LYS A 121 4.09 8.42 -22.75
CA LYS A 121 2.72 7.88 -22.69
C LYS A 121 2.19 7.86 -21.26
N ASP A 122 2.96 7.33 -20.31
CA ASP A 122 2.51 7.21 -18.92
C ASP A 122 2.38 8.59 -18.26
N VAL A 123 3.33 9.51 -18.49
CA VAL A 123 3.24 10.87 -17.94
C VAL A 123 1.99 11.57 -18.45
N ILE A 124 1.68 11.46 -19.75
CA ILE A 124 0.44 12.02 -20.32
C ILE A 124 -0.80 11.37 -19.67
N GLN A 125 -0.79 10.06 -19.47
CA GLN A 125 -1.90 9.33 -18.88
C GLN A 125 -2.17 9.73 -17.41
N TYR A 126 -1.12 9.87 -16.61
CA TYR A 126 -1.25 10.07 -15.16
C TYR A 126 -1.18 11.54 -14.74
N THR A 127 -0.77 12.46 -15.61
CA THR A 127 -0.87 13.88 -15.31
C THR A 127 -2.34 14.31 -15.40
N LYS A 128 -2.94 14.73 -14.28
CA LYS A 128 -4.25 15.39 -14.32
C LYS A 128 -4.15 16.67 -15.15
N LYS A 129 -4.96 16.80 -16.21
CA LYS A 129 -5.17 18.11 -16.85
C LYS A 129 -5.65 19.10 -15.78
N PRO A 130 -5.03 20.28 -15.65
CA PRO A 130 -5.54 21.28 -14.73
C PRO A 130 -6.98 21.61 -15.13
N ALA A 131 -7.89 21.60 -14.15
CA ALA A 131 -9.21 22.18 -14.35
C ALA A 131 -9.03 23.65 -14.78
N PRO A 132 -9.91 24.20 -15.65
CA PRO A 132 -9.88 25.61 -16.00
C PRO A 132 -9.84 26.44 -14.71
N LYS A 133 -8.87 27.35 -14.64
CA LYS A 133 -8.61 28.18 -13.46
C LYS A 133 -9.71 29.22 -13.29
N ASP A 134 -10.86 28.81 -12.77
CA ASP A 134 -11.70 29.73 -12.02
C ASP A 134 -11.14 29.85 -10.60
N VAL A 135 -10.45 30.99 -10.46
CA VAL A 135 -9.78 31.59 -9.32
C VAL A 135 -10.29 31.13 -7.95
N VAL A 136 -9.51 30.31 -7.25
CA VAL A 136 -9.38 30.42 -5.79
C VAL A 136 -8.00 31.01 -5.51
N LYS A 137 -8.03 32.19 -4.88
CA LYS A 137 -6.87 33.00 -4.53
C LYS A 137 -5.85 32.19 -3.70
N PRO A 138 -4.55 32.43 -3.88
CA PRO A 138 -3.51 31.78 -3.08
C PRO A 138 -3.62 32.24 -1.63
N VAL A 139 -3.72 31.29 -0.70
CA VAL A 139 -3.48 31.56 0.72
C VAL A 139 -2.04 32.05 0.83
N GLN A 140 -1.91 33.27 1.32
CA GLN A 140 -0.65 33.96 1.49
C GLN A 140 0.27 33.16 2.42
N LYS A 141 1.54 33.08 2.03
CA LYS A 141 2.64 32.76 2.94
C LYS A 141 2.74 33.90 3.94
N GLU A 142 2.55 33.63 5.21
CA GLU A 142 3.03 34.52 6.26
C GLU A 142 4.51 34.23 6.54
N ASP A 143 5.28 35.30 6.67
CA ASP A 143 6.72 35.31 6.83
C ASP A 143 7.21 34.75 8.19
N PRO A 144 8.45 34.23 8.24
CA PRO A 144 8.96 33.42 9.34
C PRO A 144 9.61 34.28 10.43
N LYS A 145 8.86 34.73 11.44
CA LYS A 145 9.46 35.24 12.70
C LYS A 145 8.56 35.01 13.92
N THR A 146 8.64 33.81 14.51
CA THR A 146 8.47 33.69 15.97
C THR A 146 9.19 32.46 16.49
N VAL A 147 10.37 32.73 17.05
CA VAL A 147 11.02 32.07 18.19
C VAL A 147 10.68 30.58 18.41
N VAL A 148 11.62 29.75 17.97
CA VAL A 148 11.88 28.41 18.52
C VAL A 148 11.93 28.51 20.04
N LYS A 149 10.90 28.03 20.73
CA LYS A 149 11.09 27.37 22.02
C LYS A 149 11.21 25.89 21.72
N LYS A 150 12.42 25.37 21.89
CA LYS A 150 12.67 23.93 22.00
C LYS A 150 11.87 23.45 23.20
N ASP A 151 10.74 22.79 22.96
CA ASP A 151 10.20 21.91 23.99
C ASP A 151 11.24 20.80 24.20
N PRO A 152 11.70 20.57 25.44
CA PRO A 152 12.66 19.53 25.71
C PRO A 152 12.03 18.18 25.35
N VAL A 153 12.83 17.35 24.67
CA VAL A 153 12.65 15.91 24.59
C VAL A 153 12.16 15.41 25.95
N PRO A 154 10.95 14.83 26.08
CA PRO A 154 10.54 14.30 27.37
C PRO A 154 11.49 13.15 27.69
N ALA A 155 12.26 13.38 28.75
CA ALA A 155 13.08 12.39 29.39
C ALA A 155 12.25 11.15 29.71
N LYS A 156 12.92 10.00 29.63
CA LYS A 156 12.47 8.70 30.13
C LYS A 156 11.63 8.86 31.40
N ASN A 157 10.32 8.77 31.27
CA ASN A 157 9.42 8.60 32.38
C ASN A 157 8.60 7.35 32.08
N ASP A 158 8.85 6.32 32.88
CA ASP A 158 8.03 5.13 33.03
C ASP A 158 6.66 5.53 33.60
N VAL A 159 5.85 6.22 32.79
CA VAL A 159 4.43 6.40 33.07
C VAL A 159 3.77 5.08 32.70
N LYS A 160 3.54 4.23 33.70
CA LYS A 160 2.67 3.07 33.59
C LYS A 160 1.35 3.53 32.97
N PRO A 161 0.97 3.06 31.76
CA PRO A 161 -0.27 3.48 31.13
C PRO A 161 -1.44 3.21 32.08
N ALA A 162 -2.32 4.19 32.28
CA ALA A 162 -3.56 3.98 33.00
C ALA A 162 -4.27 2.76 32.38
N ALA A 163 -4.80 1.89 33.23
CA ALA A 163 -5.44 0.64 32.78
C ALA A 163 -6.54 0.98 31.77
N GLU A 164 -6.28 0.64 30.51
CA GLU A 164 -7.13 0.99 29.40
C GLU A 164 -8.46 0.25 29.57
N LYS A 165 -9.58 0.97 29.49
CA LYS A 165 -10.91 0.36 29.64
C LYS A 165 -11.16 -0.56 28.45
N VAL A 166 -11.13 -1.86 28.67
CA VAL A 166 -11.40 -2.90 27.66
C VAL A 166 -12.89 -3.23 27.62
N GLY A 167 -13.39 -3.59 26.44
CA GLY A 167 -14.80 -3.98 26.26
C GLY A 167 -15.78 -2.83 26.03
N GLY A 168 -17.07 -3.14 25.98
CA GLY A 168 -18.16 -2.21 25.68
C GLY A 168 -18.86 -2.49 24.34
N PRO A 169 -19.70 -1.57 23.85
CA PRO A 169 -20.31 -1.70 22.53
C PRO A 169 -19.24 -1.68 21.43
N LEU A 170 -19.25 -2.71 20.60
CA LEU A 170 -18.37 -2.79 19.45
C LEU A 170 -18.79 -1.76 18.41
N VAL A 171 -17.82 -0.98 17.92
CA VAL A 171 -18.02 -0.12 16.75
C VAL A 171 -17.82 -0.97 15.49
N PHE A 172 -18.70 -0.84 14.52
CA PHE A 172 -18.56 -1.52 13.23
C PHE A 172 -18.04 -0.54 12.18
N GLY A 173 -17.38 -1.06 11.15
CA GLY A 173 -16.81 -0.26 10.06
C GLY A 173 -15.33 -0.50 9.86
N ASN A 174 -14.69 0.47 9.21
CA ASN A 174 -13.29 0.40 8.81
C ASN A 174 -12.38 0.94 9.93
N TYR A 175 -11.37 0.14 10.27
CA TYR A 175 -10.30 0.48 11.19
C TYR A 175 -9.00 0.63 10.40
N ASN A 176 -8.40 1.82 10.42
CA ASN A 176 -7.10 2.05 9.84
C ASN A 176 -6.03 1.34 10.68
N CYS A 177 -5.40 0.32 10.12
CA CYS A 177 -4.40 -0.49 10.78
C CYS A 177 -3.00 0.08 10.60
N HIS A 178 -2.26 0.10 11.70
CA HIS A 178 -0.84 0.39 11.72
C HIS A 178 -0.09 -0.75 12.39
N TYR A 179 1.04 -1.10 11.78
CA TYR A 179 2.05 -1.97 12.37
C TYR A 179 3.08 -1.11 13.12
N GLN A 180 3.38 -1.46 14.37
CA GLN A 180 4.46 -0.82 15.11
C GLN A 180 5.75 -1.64 14.97
N GLN A 181 6.72 -1.12 14.22
CA GLN A 181 8.02 -1.75 14.04
C GLN A 181 9.03 -1.16 15.04
N TYR A 182 9.53 -1.98 15.95
CA TYR A 182 10.65 -1.59 16.82
C TYR A 182 11.89 -1.28 15.98
N GLN A 183 12.50 -0.12 16.19
CA GLN A 183 13.66 0.37 15.42
C GLN A 183 15.01 0.06 16.09
N GLY A 184 15.02 -0.64 17.22
CA GLY A 184 16.23 -0.93 17.97
C GLY A 184 16.50 0.09 19.08
N THR A 185 17.36 -0.31 20.01
CA THR A 185 17.75 0.53 21.16
C THR A 185 18.63 1.67 20.66
N GLY A 186 18.27 2.92 20.96
CA GLY A 186 19.02 4.11 20.53
C GLY A 186 18.50 4.78 19.25
N ALA A 187 17.46 4.25 18.62
CA ALA A 187 16.75 4.96 17.56
C ALA A 187 16.05 6.22 18.12
N ILE A 188 16.02 7.30 17.33
CA ILE A 188 15.36 8.57 17.70
C ILE A 188 13.88 8.34 18.07
N VAL A 189 13.23 7.41 17.36
CA VAL A 189 11.91 6.88 17.70
C VAL A 189 12.02 5.37 17.90
N ALA A 190 11.65 4.88 19.08
CA ALA A 190 11.76 3.46 19.41
C ALA A 190 10.85 2.59 18.54
N TYR A 191 9.70 3.12 18.11
CA TYR A 191 8.75 2.44 17.24
C TYR A 191 8.36 3.31 16.06
N LYS A 192 8.38 2.72 14.87
CA LYS A 192 7.87 3.34 13.65
C LYS A 192 6.47 2.79 13.36
N SER A 193 5.49 3.69 13.26
CA SER A 193 4.13 3.34 12.83
C SER A 193 4.09 3.21 11.30
N ILE A 194 3.65 2.05 10.81
CA ILE A 194 3.63 1.66 9.41
C ILE A 194 2.18 1.36 9.04
N PRO A 195 1.48 2.23 8.27
CA PRO A 195 0.12 1.94 7.79
C PRO A 195 0.03 0.60 7.06
N GLN A 196 -1.07 -0.12 7.24
CA GLN A 196 -1.27 -1.45 6.64
C GLN A 196 -2.56 -1.55 5.82
N GLY A 197 -3.46 -0.57 5.93
CA GLY A 197 -4.76 -0.56 5.24
C GLY A 197 -5.92 -0.70 6.23
N TYR A 198 -7.10 -1.04 5.73
CA TYR A 198 -8.31 -1.06 6.55
C TYR A 198 -8.75 -2.46 6.97
N PHE A 199 -8.82 -2.69 8.27
CA PHE A 199 -9.53 -3.83 8.85
C PHE A 199 -11.00 -3.49 9.03
N ARG A 200 -11.92 -4.29 8.49
CA ARG A 200 -13.36 -4.02 8.59
C ARG A 200 -14.06 -5.01 9.50
N LEU A 201 -14.82 -4.52 10.47
CA LEU A 201 -15.79 -5.32 11.24
C LEU A 201 -17.22 -5.05 10.75
N ASN A 202 -17.98 -6.12 10.58
CA ASN A 202 -19.39 -6.05 10.24
C ASN A 202 -20.25 -6.55 11.42
N ALA A 203 -21.49 -6.08 11.46
CA ALA A 203 -22.46 -6.42 12.51
C ALA A 203 -22.95 -7.88 12.45
N ASP A 204 -22.79 -8.54 11.30
CA ASP A 204 -23.15 -9.95 11.07
C ASP A 204 -22.12 -10.96 11.61
N GLY A 205 -21.11 -10.48 12.34
CA GLY A 205 -20.03 -11.32 12.87
C GLY A 205 -18.97 -11.68 11.83
N THR A 206 -18.94 -11.00 10.68
CA THR A 206 -17.87 -11.14 9.68
C THR A 206 -16.86 -10.00 9.75
N TYR A 207 -15.64 -10.28 9.32
CA TYR A 207 -14.60 -9.28 9.17
C TYR A 207 -13.90 -9.40 7.83
N ARG A 208 -13.25 -8.32 7.38
CA ARG A 208 -12.29 -8.34 6.27
C ARG A 208 -10.93 -7.88 6.79
N TRP A 209 -9.90 -8.68 6.50
CA TRP A 209 -8.52 -8.36 6.84
C TRP A 209 -7.89 -7.48 5.78
N LEU A 210 -7.62 -6.21 6.07
CA LEU A 210 -7.03 -5.25 5.13
C LEU A 210 -7.87 -5.08 3.84
N ASP A 211 -7.50 -4.13 2.99
CA ASP A 211 -8.35 -3.70 1.87
C ASP A 211 -8.72 -4.83 0.90
N ASN A 212 -7.78 -5.76 0.66
CA ASN A 212 -7.95 -6.90 -0.26
C ASN A 212 -7.78 -8.27 0.39
N GLY A 213 -7.62 -8.36 1.71
CA GLY A 213 -7.31 -9.65 2.34
C GLY A 213 -8.55 -10.49 2.62
N GLU A 214 -8.29 -11.65 3.22
CA GLU A 214 -9.30 -12.67 3.49
C GLU A 214 -10.43 -12.16 4.39
N THR A 215 -11.63 -12.66 4.12
CA THR A 215 -12.77 -12.50 5.03
C THR A 215 -12.82 -13.65 6.03
N GLY A 216 -13.24 -13.37 7.24
CA GLY A 216 -13.43 -14.38 8.26
C GLY A 216 -14.62 -14.09 9.15
N LYS A 217 -14.84 -14.97 10.11
CA LYS A 217 -15.88 -14.82 11.14
C LYS A 217 -15.23 -14.58 12.50
N TYR A 218 -15.92 -13.83 13.34
CA TYR A 218 -15.49 -13.56 14.70
C TYR A 218 -16.64 -13.65 15.69
N LYS A 219 -16.28 -13.82 16.96
CA LYS A 219 -17.17 -13.66 18.11
C LYS A 219 -16.59 -12.59 19.02
N TYR A 220 -17.45 -11.73 19.55
CA TYR A 220 -17.07 -10.65 20.45
C TYR A 220 -17.67 -10.86 21.84
N ASP A 221 -16.85 -10.63 22.87
CA ASP A 221 -17.29 -10.55 24.25
C ASP A 221 -17.22 -9.09 24.73
N ALA A 222 -18.39 -8.47 24.89
CA ALA A 222 -18.51 -7.08 25.31
C ALA A 222 -18.01 -6.82 26.74
N LYS A 223 -17.95 -7.83 27.62
CA LYS A 223 -17.48 -7.64 29.00
C LYS A 223 -15.95 -7.55 29.05
N THR A 224 -15.27 -8.37 28.26
CA THR A 224 -13.82 -8.49 28.27
C THR A 224 -13.14 -7.72 27.13
N GLY A 225 -13.90 -7.31 26.12
CA GLY A 225 -13.37 -6.76 24.88
C GLY A 225 -12.72 -7.81 23.98
N LYS A 226 -12.73 -9.09 24.36
CA LYS A 226 -12.06 -10.14 23.60
C LYS A 226 -12.75 -10.38 22.27
N ILE A 227 -11.96 -10.42 21.20
CA ILE A 227 -12.39 -10.89 19.89
C ILE A 227 -11.80 -12.28 19.68
N THR A 228 -12.67 -13.25 19.38
CA THR A 228 -12.29 -14.63 19.05
C THR A 228 -12.50 -14.86 17.56
N TRP A 229 -11.44 -15.23 16.85
CA TRP A 229 -11.48 -15.47 15.41
C TRP A 229 -11.90 -16.91 15.12
N LEU A 230 -12.99 -17.06 14.38
CA LEU A 230 -13.61 -18.36 14.09
C LEU A 230 -13.17 -18.92 12.72
N SER A 231 -12.81 -18.04 11.78
CA SER A 231 -12.29 -18.42 10.46
C SER A 231 -11.47 -17.29 9.83
N GLY A 232 -10.83 -17.57 8.69
CA GLY A 232 -10.02 -16.61 7.92
C GLY A 232 -8.61 -16.42 8.47
N TYR A 233 -7.93 -15.37 8.00
CA TYR A 233 -6.53 -15.05 8.32
C TYR A 233 -6.19 -15.22 9.82
N PHE A 234 -6.98 -14.63 10.72
CA PHE A 234 -6.65 -14.63 12.14
C PHE A 234 -6.92 -15.96 12.85
N ALA A 235 -7.87 -16.77 12.36
CA ALA A 235 -8.04 -18.13 12.86
C ALA A 235 -6.82 -19.00 12.50
N ASN A 236 -6.25 -18.77 11.31
CA ASN A 236 -5.06 -19.48 10.83
C ASN A 236 -3.78 -18.97 11.51
N SER A 237 -3.64 -17.67 11.70
CA SER A 237 -2.44 -17.04 12.26
C SER A 237 -2.35 -17.15 13.79
N LYS A 238 -3.47 -17.45 14.47
CA LYS A 238 -3.57 -17.67 15.92
C LYS A 238 -2.89 -16.56 16.75
N PRO A 239 -3.40 -15.32 16.71
CA PRO A 239 -2.86 -14.25 17.54
C PRO A 239 -2.91 -14.63 19.03
N VAL A 240 -1.89 -14.20 19.77
CA VAL A 240 -1.79 -14.37 21.23
C VAL A 240 -2.96 -13.68 21.91
N SER A 241 -3.29 -12.46 21.49
CA SER A 241 -4.41 -11.71 22.03
C SER A 241 -5.07 -10.83 20.97
N THR A 242 -6.38 -10.60 21.13
CA THR A 242 -7.10 -9.58 20.38
C THR A 242 -8.14 -8.94 21.28
N VAL A 243 -8.03 -7.63 21.45
CA VAL A 243 -8.88 -6.87 22.36
C VAL A 243 -9.38 -5.59 21.69
N TYR A 244 -10.68 -5.35 21.81
CA TYR A 244 -11.32 -4.10 21.46
C TYR A 244 -11.23 -3.10 22.61
N VAL A 245 -10.83 -1.88 22.25
CA VAL A 245 -10.76 -0.73 23.13
C VAL A 245 -11.68 0.34 22.55
N PRO A 246 -12.78 0.73 23.22
CA PRO A 246 -13.74 1.69 22.68
C PRO A 246 -13.15 3.09 22.46
N GLY A 247 -12.13 3.46 23.24
CA GLY A 247 -11.49 4.78 23.23
C GLY A 247 -12.46 5.94 23.50
N GLU A 248 -11.95 7.07 23.99
CA GLU A 248 -12.79 8.28 24.14
C GLU A 248 -13.03 8.96 22.78
N LYS A 249 -12.02 8.96 21.91
CA LYS A 249 -12.04 9.61 20.60
C LYS A 249 -11.98 8.64 19.42
N VAL A 250 -11.23 7.56 19.56
CA VAL A 250 -10.98 6.58 18.49
C VAL A 250 -11.12 5.19 19.08
N ALA A 251 -12.07 4.42 18.55
CA ALA A 251 -12.19 3.02 18.91
C ALA A 251 -11.05 2.25 18.25
N SER A 252 -10.43 1.30 18.95
CA SER A 252 -9.30 0.57 18.41
C SER A 252 -9.38 -0.93 18.69
N ILE A 253 -8.70 -1.69 17.86
CA ILE A 253 -8.50 -3.12 18.02
C ILE A 253 -7.01 -3.35 18.09
N LYS A 254 -6.58 -3.97 19.19
CA LYS A 254 -5.20 -4.36 19.39
C LYS A 254 -5.08 -5.85 19.13
N VAL A 255 -4.22 -6.22 18.20
CA VAL A 255 -3.92 -7.61 17.86
C VAL A 255 -2.46 -7.88 18.17
N GLU A 256 -2.21 -8.78 19.11
CA GLU A 256 -0.87 -9.27 19.42
C GLU A 256 -0.67 -10.61 18.72
N MET A 257 0.21 -10.67 17.71
CA MET A 257 0.43 -11.91 16.97
C MET A 257 1.48 -12.79 17.64
N ARG A 258 2.47 -12.17 18.29
CA ARG A 258 3.59 -12.80 19.00
C ARG A 258 4.29 -11.76 19.88
N LYS A 259 5.16 -12.20 20.79
CA LYS A 259 5.97 -11.29 21.62
C LYS A 259 6.65 -10.23 20.75
N ASN A 260 6.42 -8.96 21.07
CA ASN A 260 6.93 -7.77 20.36
C ASN A 260 6.36 -7.51 18.95
N TYR A 261 5.24 -8.14 18.59
CA TYR A 261 4.55 -7.89 17.31
C TYR A 261 3.08 -7.57 17.56
N THR A 262 2.78 -6.26 17.62
CA THR A 262 1.45 -5.74 17.90
C THR A 262 0.96 -4.88 16.74
N TRP A 263 -0.29 -5.10 16.36
CA TRP A 263 -1.04 -4.28 15.41
C TRP A 263 -2.05 -3.45 16.17
N GLY A 264 -2.12 -2.16 15.83
CA GLY A 264 -3.14 -1.26 16.33
C GLY A 264 -3.99 -0.79 15.16
N CYS A 265 -5.28 -1.10 15.18
CA CYS A 265 -6.22 -0.63 14.17
C CYS A 265 -7.20 0.34 14.80
N GLY A 266 -7.28 1.58 14.32
CA GLY A 266 -8.14 2.63 14.85
C GLY A 266 -9.31 2.97 13.91
N CYS A 267 -10.53 3.05 14.43
CA CYS A 267 -11.71 3.52 13.74
C CYS A 267 -11.96 4.97 14.18
N ASN A 268 -11.58 5.91 13.30
CA ASN A 268 -11.98 7.31 13.45
C ASN A 268 -13.49 7.39 13.12
N LYS A 269 -14.27 7.85 14.09
CA LYS A 269 -15.70 8.14 13.90
C LYS A 269 -15.90 9.31 12.94
#